data_AF-A0A538Q5R9-F1
#
_entry.id   AF-A0A538Q5R9-F1
#
_cell.length_a   1.000
_cell.length_b   1.000
_cell.length_c   1.000
_cell.angle_alpha   90.00
_cell.angle_beta   90.00
_cell.angle_gamma   90.00
#
_symmetry.space_group_name_H-M   'P 1'
#
loop_
_entity.id
_entity.type
_entity.pdbx_description
1 polymer ?
#
loop_
_entity_poly.entity_id
_entity_poly.type
_entity_poly.pdbx_seq_one_letter_code
_entity_poly.pdbx_strand_id
1 'polypeptide(L)'
;MYSGQAKHFTAINVDLAKQNATCIKLVVDQTTLAVPLKIRLSVPGFPDKDRDVTENVQAIVRVPPNVASSKIVVLDGNLQPIPNSTRIFTTGDVLPDGTNLNLQAPYNVCITPPSPPVTLGLDLPQNPNPYWLTKKINPGATDADRSNYGNQYYTAIQADSDFTTWKNRNEFNLGDDAQAFYVNAGDLEFGRSMHMKKRSDGGIAYYVTNFADADKALGGQPGDVIATVAMEYSKYPSGVPGAPKFTKFYVFGKDGLLTNHAELDNRGDKYVPGLCVVCHGGTLPTNINTAIPAGNTESRFIPFDLKSFATSPLLPGFPATLDRAAQEENFRKLNEGIYLFTAPTDAQKALIEAWYDPSVSNPGQTQQDANIPFNWTGNADAQFYKDVVAVSCRSCHTSRQFPLDFNDPTSFKGEPIEFAVCQSGQMPQSFVAWRNFWHSTSPHEASSIEQYLSLGAGTCVGP
;
A
#
# COMPACT_ATOMS: atom_id res chain seq x y z
N MET A 1 27.98 47.57 3.73
CA MET A 1 27.36 46.49 4.52
C MET A 1 27.20 45.31 3.58
N TYR A 2 28.06 44.30 3.69
CA TYR A 2 27.99 43.12 2.81
C TYR A 2 27.07 42.09 3.46
N SER A 3 25.94 41.82 2.82
CA SER A 3 25.09 40.67 3.13
C SER A 3 25.50 39.53 2.20
N GLY A 4 26.01 38.44 2.77
CA GLY A 4 26.26 37.20 2.04
C GLY A 4 25.10 36.24 2.27
N GLN A 5 24.41 35.84 1.19
CA GLN A 5 23.50 34.70 1.23
C GLN A 5 24.32 33.42 1.17
N ALA A 6 24.35 32.64 2.25
CA ALA A 6 24.86 31.28 2.23
C ALA A 6 23.75 30.34 1.73
N LYS A 7 24.08 29.45 0.78
CA LYS A 7 23.07 28.60 0.14
C LYS A 7 22.58 27.44 1.02
N HIS A 8 23.39 26.84 1.90
CA HIS A 8 22.97 25.68 2.71
C HIS A 8 23.80 25.58 4.01
N PHE A 9 23.15 25.40 5.16
CA PHE A 9 23.78 25.16 6.46
C PHE A 9 23.04 24.06 7.21
N THR A 10 23.50 22.82 7.15
CA THR A 10 23.10 21.85 8.18
C THR A 10 24.23 20.87 8.50
N ALA A 11 25.09 21.29 9.43
CA ALA A 11 25.92 20.38 10.19
C ALA A 11 25.24 20.12 11.55
N ILE A 12 25.04 18.86 11.88
CA ILE A 12 24.46 18.39 13.14
C ILE A 12 25.58 18.29 14.17
N ASN A 13 25.60 19.18 15.15
CA ASN A 13 26.57 19.11 16.25
C ASN A 13 26.09 18.12 17.33
N VAL A 14 26.89 17.08 17.60
CA VAL A 14 26.58 16.11 18.66
C VAL A 14 27.29 16.39 19.99
N ASP A 15 28.32 17.24 19.97
CA ASP A 15 29.16 17.65 21.11
C ASP A 15 29.65 16.48 21.97
N LEU A 16 29.96 15.35 21.33
CA LEU A 16 30.47 14.14 21.99
C LEU A 16 31.98 14.24 22.22
N ALA A 17 32.72 14.83 21.28
CA ALA A 17 34.13 15.17 21.41
C ALA A 17 34.39 16.61 20.96
N LYS A 18 35.04 17.42 21.80
CA LYS A 18 35.30 18.85 21.53
C LYS A 18 36.66 19.11 20.87
N GLN A 19 37.67 18.34 21.25
CA GLN A 19 39.05 18.42 20.73
C GLN A 19 39.36 17.15 19.95
N ASN A 20 40.18 17.24 18.91
CA ASN A 20 40.56 16.11 18.06
C ASN A 20 39.35 15.30 17.55
N ALA A 21 38.24 15.99 17.28
CA ALA A 21 37.01 15.33 16.87
C ALA A 21 37.02 15.01 15.37
N THR A 22 36.13 14.11 14.96
CA THR A 22 35.85 13.79 13.56
C THR A 22 34.46 14.29 13.15
N CYS A 23 34.15 14.13 11.87
CA CYS A 23 32.82 14.30 11.33
C CYS A 23 32.41 13.14 10.42
N ILE A 24 31.12 12.93 10.29
CA ILE A 24 30.52 11.87 9.48
C ILE A 24 29.68 12.53 8.40
N LYS A 25 29.86 12.13 7.14
CA LYS A 25 28.89 12.46 6.09
C LYS A 25 27.70 11.51 6.20
N LEU A 26 26.52 12.07 6.43
CA LEU A 26 25.24 11.37 6.45
C LEU A 26 24.54 11.55 5.11
N VAL A 27 24.04 10.47 4.54
CA VAL A 27 23.22 10.48 3.31
C VAL A 27 21.92 9.75 3.60
N VAL A 28 20.78 10.32 3.22
CA VAL A 28 19.47 9.66 3.33
C VAL A 28 19.11 9.07 1.96
N ASP A 29 18.86 7.77 1.92
CA ASP A 29 18.30 7.09 0.77
C ASP A 29 16.82 7.45 0.62
N GLN A 30 16.53 8.35 -0.32
CA GLN A 30 15.19 8.85 -0.57
C GLN A 30 14.22 7.80 -1.16
N THR A 31 14.71 6.62 -1.53
CA THR A 31 13.85 5.53 -2.00
C THR A 31 13.18 4.76 -0.86
N THR A 32 13.70 4.88 0.36
CA THR A 32 13.19 4.17 1.55
C THR A 32 12.85 5.11 2.71
N LEU A 33 13.36 6.34 2.70
CA LEU A 33 13.18 7.33 3.76
C LEU A 33 12.82 8.70 3.21
N ALA A 34 11.96 9.43 3.93
CA ALA A 34 11.69 10.84 3.68
C ALA A 34 12.24 11.69 4.85
N VAL A 35 12.76 12.87 4.52
CA VAL A 35 13.10 13.91 5.51
C VAL A 35 11.92 14.89 5.66
N PRO A 36 11.71 15.52 6.84
CA PRO A 36 12.54 15.41 8.03
C PRO A 36 12.33 14.10 8.80
N LEU A 37 13.40 13.58 9.40
CA LEU A 37 13.37 12.39 10.26
C LEU A 37 14.22 12.60 11.52
N LYS A 38 14.04 11.75 12.54
CA LYS A 38 14.88 11.72 13.73
C LYS A 38 15.80 10.52 13.70
N ILE A 39 17.04 10.69 14.15
CA ILE A 39 18.00 9.61 14.35
C ILE A 39 18.52 9.61 15.78
N ARG A 40 18.97 8.44 16.25
CA ARG A 40 19.81 8.30 17.44
C ARG A 40 21.21 7.88 17.01
N LEU A 41 22.20 8.69 17.40
CA LEU A 41 23.62 8.34 17.29
C LEU A 41 24.09 7.74 18.62
N SER A 42 24.63 6.53 18.56
CA SER A 42 25.28 5.83 19.67
C SER A 42 26.75 5.62 19.36
N VAL A 43 27.63 6.18 20.19
CA VAL A 43 29.08 6.00 20.10
C VAL A 43 29.56 5.33 21.39
N PRO A 44 30.19 4.14 21.33
CA PRO A 44 30.66 3.43 22.52
C PRO A 44 31.49 4.32 23.47
N GLY A 45 31.10 4.34 24.75
CA GLY A 45 31.73 5.18 25.77
C GLY A 45 31.16 6.59 25.89
N PHE A 46 30.15 6.95 25.09
CA PHE A 46 29.52 8.26 25.10
C PHE A 46 27.99 8.16 25.22
N PRO A 47 27.29 9.19 25.74
CA PRO A 47 25.84 9.22 25.77
C PRO A 47 25.23 9.26 24.36
N ASP A 48 24.09 8.59 24.18
CA ASP A 48 23.31 8.67 22.94
C ASP A 48 22.87 10.10 22.63
N LYS A 49 22.78 10.42 21.34
CA LYS A 49 22.36 11.74 20.84
C LYS A 49 21.28 11.60 19.78
N ASP A 50 20.09 12.07 20.12
CA ASP A 50 18.98 12.18 19.17
C ASP A 50 19.09 13.47 18.37
N ARG A 51 18.90 13.40 17.05
CA ARG A 51 19.09 14.52 16.13
C ARG A 51 18.06 14.52 15.02
N ASP A 52 17.60 15.72 14.66
CA ASP A 52 16.79 15.94 13.48
C ASP A 52 17.67 15.93 12.24
N VAL A 53 17.22 15.20 11.22
CA VAL A 53 17.78 15.16 9.88
C VAL A 53 16.76 15.80 8.97
N THR A 54 17.07 17.00 8.47
CA THR A 54 16.14 17.84 7.71
C THR A 54 16.46 17.89 6.22
N GLU A 55 17.61 17.35 5.82
CA GLU A 55 18.10 17.36 4.45
C GLU A 55 18.66 15.99 4.07
N ASN A 56 18.69 15.69 2.77
CA ASN A 56 19.15 14.39 2.26
C ASN A 56 20.64 14.14 2.49
N VAL A 57 21.44 15.21 2.61
CA VAL A 57 22.89 15.10 2.84
C VAL A 57 23.26 16.10 3.93
N GLN A 58 23.81 15.61 5.04
CA GLN A 58 24.22 16.43 6.18
C GLN A 58 25.56 15.94 6.74
N ALA A 59 26.24 16.79 7.52
CA ALA A 59 27.42 16.38 8.26
C ALA A 59 27.07 16.25 9.76
N ILE A 60 27.49 15.18 10.41
CA ILE A 60 27.46 15.07 11.87
C ILE A 60 28.85 15.42 12.38
N VAL A 61 28.95 16.41 13.27
CA VAL A 61 30.24 16.98 13.72
C VAL A 61 30.43 16.84 15.22
N ARG A 62 31.68 16.92 15.68
CA ARG A 62 32.08 16.72 17.09
C ARG A 62 31.85 15.29 17.57
N VAL A 63 32.17 14.34 16.70
CA VAL A 63 32.11 12.91 17.00
C VAL A 63 33.49 12.46 17.50
N PRO A 64 33.59 11.52 18.46
CA PRO A 64 34.87 10.94 18.85
C PRO A 64 35.51 10.21 17.68
N PRO A 65 36.81 10.36 17.43
CA PRO A 65 37.50 9.73 16.30
C PRO A 65 37.74 8.23 16.53
N ASN A 66 37.80 7.44 15.46
CA ASN A 66 38.23 6.03 15.46
C ASN A 66 37.50 5.09 16.44
N VAL A 67 36.22 5.34 16.70
CA VAL A 67 35.38 4.50 17.54
C VAL A 67 34.59 3.51 16.68
N ALA A 68 35.02 2.26 16.72
CA ALA A 68 34.34 1.13 16.09
C ALA A 68 32.98 0.85 16.75
N SER A 69 32.10 0.13 16.03
CA SER A 69 30.77 -0.26 16.52
C SER A 69 29.87 0.91 16.91
N SER A 70 30.14 2.10 16.35
CA SER A 70 29.23 3.24 16.43
C SER A 70 28.00 2.97 15.57
N LYS A 71 26.85 3.51 15.98
CA LYS A 71 25.56 3.22 15.37
C LYS A 71 24.77 4.48 15.13
N ILE A 72 24.08 4.54 13.99
CA ILE A 72 22.98 5.46 13.76
C ILE A 72 21.73 4.63 13.48
N VAL A 73 20.63 4.97 14.12
CA VAL A 73 19.33 4.33 13.92
C VAL A 73 18.26 5.41 13.74
N VAL A 74 17.33 5.21 12.81
CA VAL A 74 16.17 6.09 12.63
C VAL A 74 15.18 5.84 13.77
N LEU A 75 14.59 6.92 14.26
CA LEU A 75 13.56 6.87 15.29
C LEU A 75 12.19 7.09 14.66
N ASP A 76 11.19 6.37 15.16
CA ASP A 76 9.79 6.58 14.79
C ASP A 76 9.21 7.85 15.44
N GLY A 77 7.93 8.13 15.16
CA GLY A 77 7.19 9.25 15.75
C GLY A 77 7.12 9.24 17.29
N ASN A 78 7.35 8.08 17.92
CA ASN A 78 7.37 7.87 19.38
C ASN A 78 8.80 7.79 19.95
N LEU A 79 9.81 8.19 19.17
CA LEU A 79 11.23 8.16 19.51
C LEU A 79 11.79 6.75 19.80
N GLN A 80 11.12 5.71 19.29
CA GLN A 80 11.61 4.33 19.36
C GLN A 80 12.49 4.00 18.15
N PRO A 81 13.61 3.28 18.34
CA PRO A 81 14.47 2.87 17.24
C PRO A 81 13.74 1.94 16.26
N ILE A 82 13.81 2.24 14.96
CA ILE A 82 13.35 1.34 13.89
C ILE A 82 14.46 0.33 13.59
N PRO A 83 14.31 -0.96 13.96
CA PRO A 83 15.44 -1.90 13.98
C PRO A 83 16.16 -2.02 12.62
N ASN A 84 15.42 -2.12 11.52
CA ASN A 84 15.94 -2.31 10.16
C ASN A 84 16.54 -1.03 9.53
N SER A 85 16.63 0.06 10.31
CA SER A 85 17.32 1.29 9.89
C SER A 85 18.73 1.41 10.48
N THR A 86 19.15 0.45 11.30
CA THR A 86 20.42 0.52 12.04
C THR A 86 21.62 0.42 11.11
N ARG A 87 22.45 1.46 11.10
CA ARG A 87 23.74 1.48 10.41
C ARG A 87 24.88 1.42 11.42
N ILE A 88 25.73 0.41 11.31
CA ILE A 88 26.93 0.23 12.13
C ILE A 88 28.15 0.67 11.33
N PHE A 89 29.01 1.48 11.95
CA PHE A 89 30.21 2.03 11.31
C PHE A 89 31.31 2.32 12.33
N THR A 90 32.49 2.65 11.83
CA THR A 90 33.61 3.17 12.61
C THR A 90 33.70 4.68 12.36
N THR A 91 33.76 5.49 13.42
CA THR A 91 33.94 6.94 13.26
C THR A 91 35.32 7.26 12.69
N GLY A 92 35.42 8.37 11.96
CA GLY A 92 36.60 8.67 11.14
C GLY A 92 37.81 9.13 11.93
N ASP A 93 38.87 9.39 11.18
CA ASP A 93 40.09 9.97 11.70
C ASP A 93 39.86 11.37 12.26
N VAL A 94 40.79 11.77 13.15
CA VAL A 94 40.84 13.12 13.69
C VAL A 94 40.93 14.12 12.55
N LEU A 95 40.03 15.11 12.55
CA LEU A 95 40.13 16.24 11.64
C LEU A 95 40.95 17.36 12.30
N PRO A 96 41.73 18.14 11.52
CA PRO A 96 42.51 19.24 12.06
C PRO A 96 41.62 20.22 12.85
N ASP A 97 42.08 20.66 14.02
CA ASP A 97 41.36 21.59 14.88
C ASP A 97 40.92 22.85 14.10
N GLY A 98 39.63 23.21 14.21
CA GLY A 98 39.00 24.29 13.45
C GLY A 98 38.22 23.88 12.20
N THR A 99 38.43 22.66 11.68
CA THR A 99 37.76 22.16 10.47
C THR A 99 36.28 21.78 10.71
N ASN A 100 35.93 21.36 11.93
CA ASN A 100 34.68 20.65 12.22
C ASN A 100 33.41 21.50 12.33
N LEU A 101 33.50 22.84 12.31
CA LEU A 101 32.33 23.71 12.54
C LEU A 101 31.93 24.56 11.34
N ASN A 102 32.81 24.72 10.36
CA ASN A 102 32.59 25.53 9.16
C ASN A 102 32.55 24.66 7.90
N LEU A 103 31.86 23.52 7.98
CA LEU A 103 31.78 22.57 6.89
C LEU A 103 30.83 23.07 5.80
N GLN A 104 31.28 22.98 4.55
CA GLN A 104 30.47 23.26 3.38
C GLN A 104 30.07 21.95 2.68
N ALA A 105 28.83 21.90 2.19
CA ALA A 105 28.40 20.83 1.29
C ALA A 105 29.36 20.77 0.07
N PRO A 106 29.70 19.58 -0.45
CA PRO A 106 29.10 18.26 -0.17
C PRO A 106 29.76 17.48 0.98
N TYR A 107 30.41 18.17 1.93
CA TYR A 107 31.03 17.61 3.14
C TYR A 107 32.16 16.61 2.84
N ASN A 108 32.97 16.90 1.82
CA ASN A 108 34.06 16.03 1.37
C ASN A 108 35.15 15.79 2.44
N VAL A 109 35.25 16.66 3.43
CA VAL A 109 36.19 16.46 4.55
C VAL A 109 35.68 15.42 5.56
N CYS A 110 34.39 15.07 5.54
CA CYS A 110 33.83 14.00 6.38
C CYS A 110 33.84 12.62 5.68
N ILE A 111 34.55 12.52 4.56
CA ILE A 111 34.76 11.27 3.81
C ILE A 111 36.24 10.97 3.58
N THR A 112 37.15 11.84 4.04
CA THR A 112 38.58 11.56 3.97
C THR A 112 38.92 10.41 4.93
N PRO A 113 39.83 9.50 4.55
CA PRO A 113 39.86 8.18 5.13
C PRO A 113 40.10 8.15 6.65
N PRO A 114 39.52 7.16 7.37
CA PRO A 114 38.53 6.19 6.91
C PRO A 114 37.16 6.47 7.55
N SER A 115 36.34 7.31 6.93
CA SER A 115 34.90 7.26 7.16
C SER A 115 34.16 7.26 5.84
N PRO A 116 33.69 6.10 5.34
CA PRO A 116 32.73 6.13 4.26
C PRO A 116 31.49 6.90 4.72
N PRO A 117 30.77 7.57 3.79
CA PRO A 117 29.45 8.11 4.10
C PRO A 117 28.58 7.05 4.78
N VAL A 118 27.84 7.44 5.81
CA VAL A 118 26.80 6.61 6.38
C VAL A 118 25.52 6.88 5.62
N THR A 119 25.06 5.88 4.86
CA THR A 119 23.78 5.95 4.13
C THR A 119 22.67 5.37 4.99
N LEU A 120 21.75 6.23 5.43
CA LEU A 120 20.52 5.85 6.10
C LEU A 120 19.51 5.35 5.08
N GLY A 121 18.88 4.23 5.40
CA GLY A 121 17.76 3.66 4.66
C GLY A 121 17.00 2.72 5.60
N LEU A 122 15.82 2.27 5.18
CA LEU A 122 15.13 1.15 5.83
C LEU A 122 15.34 -0.08 4.98
N ASP A 123 15.95 -1.10 5.56
CA ASP A 123 16.11 -2.38 4.90
C ASP A 123 14.79 -3.16 5.01
N LEU A 124 14.30 -3.69 3.89
CA LEU A 124 13.18 -4.62 3.93
C LEU A 124 13.62 -5.89 4.65
N PRO A 125 12.80 -6.45 5.55
CA PRO A 125 13.11 -7.74 6.13
C PRO A 125 13.09 -8.81 5.03
N GLN A 126 13.85 -9.88 5.23
CA GLN A 126 13.83 -11.01 4.31
C GLN A 126 12.40 -11.57 4.27
N ASN A 127 11.76 -11.60 3.09
CA ASN A 127 10.44 -12.22 2.97
C ASN A 127 10.58 -13.69 2.54
N PRO A 128 10.23 -14.67 3.39
CA PRO A 128 10.23 -16.07 3.00
C PRO A 128 9.07 -16.43 2.05
N ASN A 129 8.09 -15.54 1.84
CA ASN A 129 6.96 -15.74 0.96
C ASN A 129 7.23 -15.19 -0.47
N PRO A 130 7.44 -16.05 -1.47
CA PRO A 130 7.57 -15.62 -2.86
C PRO A 130 6.20 -15.36 -3.53
N TYR A 131 5.09 -15.72 -2.86
CA TYR A 131 3.75 -15.74 -3.43
C TYR A 131 2.99 -14.46 -3.05
N TRP A 132 3.03 -13.50 -3.97
CA TRP A 132 2.25 -12.26 -3.93
C TRP A 132 0.96 -12.42 -4.73
N LEU A 133 -0.11 -11.72 -4.33
CA LEU A 133 -1.43 -11.78 -4.99
C LEU A 133 -1.93 -13.22 -5.24
N THR A 134 -1.47 -14.17 -4.43
CA THR A 134 -1.76 -15.59 -4.54
C THR A 134 -2.05 -16.09 -3.14
N LYS A 135 -3.31 -16.46 -2.90
CA LYS A 135 -3.70 -17.02 -1.60
C LYS A 135 -2.95 -18.35 -1.38
N LYS A 136 -2.63 -18.66 -0.12
CA LYS A 136 -2.24 -20.02 0.33
C LYS A 136 -3.27 -21.11 -0.02
N ILE A 137 -4.51 -20.70 -0.33
CA ILE A 137 -5.65 -21.55 -0.70
C ILE A 137 -6.07 -21.31 -2.17
N ASN A 138 -5.15 -20.80 -3.01
CA ASN A 138 -5.43 -20.78 -4.43
C ASN A 138 -5.36 -22.23 -4.93
N PRO A 139 -6.42 -22.80 -5.50
CA PRO A 139 -6.40 -24.18 -5.95
C PRO A 139 -5.32 -24.36 -7.03
N GLY A 140 -4.47 -25.38 -6.86
CA GLY A 140 -3.41 -25.73 -7.82
C GLY A 140 -2.00 -25.50 -7.32
N ALA A 141 -1.17 -26.54 -7.46
CA ALA A 141 0.24 -26.50 -7.09
C ALA A 141 1.09 -25.79 -8.16
N THR A 142 0.64 -25.82 -9.41
CA THR A 142 1.33 -25.25 -10.57
C THR A 142 0.50 -24.18 -11.28
N ASP A 143 1.15 -23.39 -12.13
CA ASP A 143 0.47 -22.39 -12.96
C ASP A 143 -0.43 -23.03 -14.02
N ALA A 144 -0.07 -24.22 -14.51
CA ALA A 144 -0.92 -24.99 -15.42
C ALA A 144 -2.24 -25.40 -14.73
N ASP A 145 -2.18 -25.85 -13.49
CA ASP A 145 -3.37 -26.19 -12.70
C ASP A 145 -4.26 -24.95 -12.52
N ARG A 146 -3.67 -23.82 -12.11
CA ARG A 146 -4.38 -22.56 -11.87
C ARG A 146 -5.00 -22.00 -13.14
N SER A 147 -4.31 -22.10 -14.27
CA SER A 147 -4.82 -21.72 -15.59
C SER A 147 -6.03 -22.59 -15.99
N ASN A 148 -5.92 -23.90 -15.85
CA ASN A 148 -7.03 -24.82 -16.12
C ASN A 148 -8.25 -24.50 -15.24
N TYR A 149 -8.01 -24.19 -13.96
CA TYR A 149 -9.06 -23.79 -13.04
C TYR A 149 -9.72 -22.46 -13.44
N GLY A 150 -8.94 -21.47 -13.89
CA GLY A 150 -9.46 -20.22 -14.44
C GLY A 150 -10.35 -20.45 -15.67
N ASN A 151 -10.01 -21.40 -16.54
CA ASN A 151 -10.84 -21.77 -17.69
C ASN A 151 -12.16 -22.43 -17.26
N GLN A 152 -12.12 -23.29 -16.24
CA GLN A 152 -13.33 -23.88 -15.66
C GLN A 152 -14.22 -22.82 -15.02
N TYR A 153 -13.62 -21.85 -14.32
CA TYR A 153 -14.34 -20.71 -13.77
C TYR A 153 -15.06 -19.89 -14.85
N TYR A 154 -14.37 -19.52 -15.93
CA TYR A 154 -14.98 -18.80 -17.05
C TYR A 154 -16.08 -19.59 -17.76
N THR A 155 -15.91 -20.90 -17.91
CA THR A 155 -16.97 -21.78 -18.39
C THR A 155 -18.18 -21.73 -17.45
N ALA A 156 -17.96 -21.78 -16.14
CA ALA A 156 -19.02 -21.79 -15.14
C ALA A 156 -19.80 -20.46 -15.09
N ILE A 157 -19.16 -19.31 -15.29
CA ILE A 157 -19.84 -18.00 -15.31
C ILE A 157 -20.37 -17.59 -16.69
N GLN A 158 -20.11 -18.40 -17.72
CA GLN A 158 -20.40 -18.10 -19.14
C GLN A 158 -19.76 -16.77 -19.57
N ALA A 159 -18.44 -16.69 -19.44
CA ALA A 159 -17.71 -15.45 -19.70
C ALA A 159 -17.78 -15.03 -21.19
N ASP A 160 -17.90 -13.72 -21.45
CA ASP A 160 -17.79 -13.18 -22.81
C ASP A 160 -16.36 -13.34 -23.33
N SER A 161 -16.21 -13.63 -24.62
CA SER A 161 -14.91 -13.86 -25.26
C SER A 161 -14.02 -12.63 -25.37
N ASP A 162 -14.60 -11.43 -25.32
CA ASP A 162 -13.89 -10.18 -25.54
C ASP A 162 -14.52 -9.01 -24.78
N PHE A 163 -13.70 -7.99 -24.55
CA PHE A 163 -14.05 -6.82 -23.76
C PHE A 163 -15.16 -5.97 -24.40
N THR A 164 -15.26 -5.93 -25.73
CA THR A 164 -16.28 -5.14 -26.42
C THR A 164 -17.65 -5.77 -26.22
N THR A 165 -17.75 -7.08 -26.39
CA THR A 165 -18.96 -7.86 -26.10
C THR A 165 -19.38 -7.69 -24.64
N TRP A 166 -18.43 -7.81 -23.71
CA TRP A 166 -18.70 -7.59 -22.28
C TRP A 166 -19.22 -6.18 -21.98
N LYS A 167 -18.61 -5.14 -22.58
CA LYS A 167 -19.06 -3.74 -22.42
C LYS A 167 -20.46 -3.51 -22.95
N ASN A 168 -20.76 -4.01 -24.15
CA ASN A 168 -22.08 -3.87 -24.77
C ASN A 168 -23.16 -4.57 -23.93
N ARG A 169 -22.88 -5.79 -23.45
CA ARG A 169 -23.80 -6.53 -22.56
C ARG A 169 -24.03 -5.82 -21.22
N ASN A 170 -23.02 -5.11 -20.73
CA ASN A 170 -23.10 -4.31 -19.51
C ASN A 170 -23.53 -2.86 -19.76
N GLU A 171 -24.00 -2.51 -20.96
CA GLU A 171 -24.57 -1.20 -21.32
C GLU A 171 -23.56 -0.03 -21.31
N PHE A 172 -22.25 -0.29 -21.29
CA PHE A 172 -21.22 0.76 -21.34
C PHE A 172 -21.22 1.54 -22.67
N ASN A 173 -21.78 0.97 -23.74
CA ASN A 173 -22.03 1.68 -25.00
C ASN A 173 -23.05 2.83 -24.87
N LEU A 174 -23.79 2.89 -23.75
CA LEU A 174 -24.70 3.98 -23.42
C LEU A 174 -24.03 5.06 -22.55
N GLY A 175 -22.72 4.94 -22.30
CA GLY A 175 -21.95 5.82 -21.41
C GLY A 175 -21.93 5.37 -19.96
N ASP A 176 -20.93 5.84 -19.23
CA ASP A 176 -20.67 5.48 -17.84
C ASP A 176 -21.56 6.28 -16.87
N ASP A 177 -21.88 5.69 -15.72
CA ASP A 177 -22.51 6.42 -14.62
C ASP A 177 -21.49 7.18 -13.76
N ALA A 178 -20.25 6.66 -13.68
CA ALA A 178 -19.12 7.30 -13.02
C ALA A 178 -17.79 6.80 -13.61
N GLN A 179 -16.78 7.67 -13.62
CA GLN A 179 -15.42 7.36 -14.03
C GLN A 179 -14.39 8.06 -13.16
N ALA A 180 -13.25 7.42 -12.89
CA ALA A 180 -12.15 8.01 -12.12
C ALA A 180 -10.78 7.51 -12.60
N PHE A 181 -9.77 8.36 -12.46
CA PHE A 181 -8.39 8.12 -12.83
C PHE A 181 -7.48 8.31 -11.63
N TYR A 182 -6.74 7.28 -11.24
CA TYR A 182 -5.92 7.34 -10.03
C TYR A 182 -4.78 6.33 -10.06
N VAL A 183 -3.80 6.52 -9.18
CA VAL A 183 -2.83 5.49 -8.83
C VAL A 183 -3.24 4.92 -7.48
N ASN A 184 -3.19 3.60 -7.33
CA ASN A 184 -3.38 2.99 -6.02
C ASN A 184 -2.02 2.64 -5.39
N ALA A 185 -1.48 3.59 -4.63
CA ALA A 185 -0.20 3.45 -3.93
C ALA A 185 -0.24 2.43 -2.77
N GLY A 186 -1.44 2.03 -2.34
CA GLY A 186 -1.65 1.02 -1.31
C GLY A 186 -1.68 -0.42 -1.82
N ASP A 187 -1.71 -0.69 -3.14
CA ASP A 187 -1.82 -2.06 -3.66
C ASP A 187 -0.87 -2.45 -4.81
N LEU A 188 -0.88 -1.78 -5.95
CA LEU A 188 -0.23 -2.24 -7.19
C LEU A 188 0.57 -1.11 -7.86
N GLU A 189 0.37 0.15 -7.43
CA GLU A 189 1.05 1.34 -7.97
C GLU A 189 0.79 1.64 -9.45
N PHE A 190 -0.16 0.94 -10.08
CA PHE A 190 -0.58 1.24 -11.44
C PHE A 190 -1.46 2.47 -11.52
N GLY A 191 -1.33 3.22 -12.62
CA GLY A 191 -2.37 4.12 -13.07
C GLY A 191 -3.60 3.35 -13.51
N ARG A 192 -4.78 3.80 -13.11
CA ARG A 192 -6.05 3.11 -13.30
C ARG A 192 -7.06 4.04 -13.96
N SER A 193 -7.67 3.56 -15.03
CA SER A 193 -8.90 4.14 -15.60
C SER A 193 -10.08 3.30 -15.14
N MET A 194 -10.83 3.79 -14.16
CA MET A 194 -11.94 3.08 -13.52
C MET A 194 -13.27 3.59 -14.05
N HIS A 195 -14.18 2.66 -14.35
CA HIS A 195 -15.48 2.95 -14.93
C HIS A 195 -16.57 2.12 -14.26
N MET A 196 -17.75 2.70 -14.11
CA MET A 196 -18.92 2.05 -13.52
C MET A 196 -20.16 2.24 -14.40
N LYS A 197 -20.96 1.18 -14.51
CA LYS A 197 -22.28 1.20 -15.13
C LYS A 197 -23.32 0.45 -14.30
N LYS A 198 -24.40 1.14 -13.94
CA LYS A 198 -25.64 0.54 -13.45
C LYS A 198 -26.44 0.05 -14.66
N ARG A 199 -26.91 -1.18 -14.59
CA ARG A 199 -27.66 -1.83 -15.66
C ARG A 199 -29.14 -1.67 -15.45
N SER A 200 -29.89 -1.66 -16.55
CA SER A 200 -31.36 -1.63 -16.54
C SER A 200 -32.00 -2.81 -15.80
N ASP A 201 -31.34 -3.98 -15.74
CA ASP A 201 -31.77 -5.16 -14.99
C ASP A 201 -31.45 -5.10 -13.47
N GLY A 202 -31.01 -3.93 -13.01
CA GLY A 202 -30.57 -3.65 -11.64
C GLY A 202 -29.22 -4.27 -11.30
N GLY A 203 -28.51 -4.90 -12.24
CA GLY A 203 -27.11 -5.27 -12.05
C GLY A 203 -26.19 -4.05 -12.04
N ILE A 204 -24.94 -4.25 -11.68
CA ILE A 204 -23.91 -3.21 -11.77
C ILE A 204 -22.60 -3.82 -12.22
N ALA A 205 -21.85 -3.08 -13.02
CA ALA A 205 -20.58 -3.51 -13.58
C ALA A 205 -19.53 -2.42 -13.44
N TYR A 206 -18.29 -2.85 -13.22
CA TYR A 206 -17.11 -2.01 -13.13
C TYR A 206 -16.03 -2.61 -14.02
N TYR A 207 -15.20 -1.77 -14.62
CA TYR A 207 -13.94 -2.21 -15.17
C TYR A 207 -12.84 -1.21 -14.86
N VAL A 208 -11.62 -1.73 -14.77
CA VAL A 208 -10.41 -0.94 -14.62
C VAL A 208 -9.39 -1.37 -15.65
N THR A 209 -8.92 -0.41 -16.44
CA THR A 209 -7.75 -0.60 -17.30
C THR A 209 -6.52 -0.09 -16.55
N ASN A 210 -5.51 -0.95 -16.44
CA ASN A 210 -4.28 -0.67 -15.69
C ASN A 210 -3.16 -0.23 -16.65
N PHE A 211 -2.40 0.76 -16.22
CA PHE A 211 -1.33 1.41 -16.95
C PHE A 211 -0.10 1.59 -16.06
N ALA A 212 1.06 1.83 -16.67
CA ALA A 212 2.30 2.05 -15.93
C ALA A 212 2.24 3.27 -14.99
N ASP A 213 1.45 4.28 -15.36
CA ASP A 213 1.30 5.53 -14.63
C ASP A 213 -0.07 6.17 -14.94
N ALA A 214 -0.39 7.25 -14.23
CA ALA A 214 -1.68 7.91 -14.34
C ALA A 214 -1.85 8.77 -15.61
N ASP A 215 -0.77 9.30 -16.18
CA ASP A 215 -0.84 10.08 -17.42
C ASP A 215 -1.32 9.16 -18.55
N LYS A 216 -0.80 7.93 -18.58
CA LYS A 216 -1.29 6.87 -19.46
C LYS A 216 -2.70 6.41 -19.12
N ALA A 217 -3.13 6.49 -17.87
CA ALA A 217 -4.51 6.19 -17.52
C ALA A 217 -5.52 7.16 -18.14
N LEU A 218 -5.16 8.44 -18.30
CA LEU A 218 -6.04 9.46 -18.89
C LEU A 218 -6.13 9.38 -20.42
N GLY A 219 -5.02 9.09 -21.10
CA GLY A 219 -4.92 9.23 -22.57
C GLY A 219 -4.07 8.17 -23.27
N GLY A 220 -3.74 7.09 -22.58
CA GLY A 220 -2.93 5.99 -23.09
C GLY A 220 -3.55 5.31 -24.31
N GLN A 221 -2.68 4.79 -25.18
CA GLN A 221 -3.08 4.04 -26.36
C GLN A 221 -3.28 2.56 -25.99
N PRO A 222 -3.91 1.73 -26.85
CA PRO A 222 -4.05 0.30 -26.58
C PRO A 222 -2.73 -0.42 -26.24
N GLY A 223 -1.59 0.06 -26.77
CA GLY A 223 -0.26 -0.47 -26.46
C GLY A 223 0.26 -0.15 -25.04
N ASP A 224 -0.33 0.81 -24.33
CA ASP A 224 0.02 1.18 -22.96
C ASP A 224 -0.72 0.33 -21.91
N VAL A 225 -1.71 -0.46 -22.33
CA VAL A 225 -2.53 -1.29 -21.45
C VAL A 225 -1.69 -2.46 -20.92
N ILE A 226 -1.62 -2.56 -19.59
CA ILE A 226 -1.08 -3.75 -18.90
C ILE A 226 -2.13 -4.86 -18.94
N ALA A 227 -3.31 -4.59 -18.36
CA ALA A 227 -4.46 -5.49 -18.37
C ALA A 227 -5.73 -4.71 -18.02
N THR A 228 -6.88 -5.17 -18.53
CA THR A 228 -8.19 -4.70 -18.08
C THR A 228 -8.84 -5.76 -17.19
N VAL A 229 -9.16 -5.41 -15.95
CA VAL A 229 -9.92 -6.26 -15.03
C VAL A 229 -11.33 -5.73 -14.96
N ALA A 230 -12.32 -6.61 -15.13
CA ALA A 230 -13.72 -6.26 -15.12
C ALA A 230 -14.48 -7.12 -14.10
N MET A 231 -15.50 -6.52 -13.51
CA MET A 231 -16.35 -7.12 -12.50
C MET A 231 -17.80 -6.79 -12.75
N GLU A 232 -18.69 -7.74 -12.50
CA GLU A 232 -20.13 -7.46 -12.48
C GLU A 232 -20.82 -8.17 -11.32
N TYR A 233 -21.83 -7.51 -10.75
CA TYR A 233 -22.80 -8.11 -9.85
C TYR A 233 -24.10 -8.34 -10.63
N SER A 234 -24.23 -9.53 -11.19
CA SER A 234 -25.28 -9.87 -12.16
C SER A 234 -25.85 -11.26 -11.92
N LYS A 235 -27.03 -11.52 -12.49
CA LYS A 235 -27.76 -12.79 -12.32
C LYS A 235 -27.00 -13.96 -12.97
N TYR A 236 -27.19 -15.16 -12.43
CA TYR A 236 -26.77 -16.40 -13.08
C TYR A 236 -27.81 -17.54 -12.94
N PRO A 237 -28.10 -18.29 -14.03
CA PRO A 237 -27.74 -17.99 -15.41
C PRO A 237 -28.35 -16.64 -15.87
N SER A 238 -27.73 -15.97 -16.84
CA SER A 238 -28.29 -14.73 -17.37
C SER A 238 -29.68 -14.97 -17.97
N GLY A 239 -30.62 -14.06 -17.74
CA GLY A 239 -31.97 -14.13 -18.33
C GLY A 239 -32.99 -14.99 -17.58
N VAL A 240 -32.61 -15.65 -16.48
CA VAL A 240 -33.56 -16.40 -15.63
C VAL A 240 -34.21 -15.46 -14.60
N PRO A 241 -35.55 -15.29 -14.59
CA PRO A 241 -36.24 -14.51 -13.57
C PRO A 241 -35.98 -15.08 -12.17
N GLY A 242 -35.69 -14.20 -11.20
CA GLY A 242 -35.43 -14.59 -9.81
C GLY A 242 -34.05 -15.20 -9.53
N ALA A 243 -33.19 -15.40 -10.54
CA ALA A 243 -31.82 -15.88 -10.32
C ALA A 243 -31.03 -14.93 -9.39
N PRO A 244 -30.25 -15.48 -8.43
CA PRO A 244 -29.45 -14.68 -7.53
C PRO A 244 -28.34 -13.94 -8.29
N LYS A 245 -27.99 -12.75 -7.81
CA LYS A 245 -26.83 -12.01 -8.29
C LYS A 245 -25.61 -12.38 -7.47
N PHE A 246 -24.46 -12.47 -8.14
CA PHE A 246 -23.16 -12.60 -7.48
C PHE A 246 -22.07 -11.92 -8.28
N THR A 247 -20.92 -11.75 -7.65
CA THR A 247 -19.73 -11.12 -8.22
C THR A 247 -19.02 -12.06 -9.18
N LYS A 248 -18.84 -11.61 -10.43
CA LYS A 248 -18.09 -12.30 -11.48
C LYS A 248 -16.86 -11.49 -11.85
N PHE A 249 -15.75 -12.17 -12.14
CA PHE A 249 -14.48 -11.56 -12.53
C PHE A 249 -14.14 -11.89 -13.98
N TYR A 250 -13.52 -10.93 -14.64
CA TYR A 250 -13.05 -11.03 -16.01
C TYR A 250 -11.70 -10.34 -16.12
N VAL A 251 -10.81 -10.90 -16.91
CA VAL A 251 -9.55 -10.26 -17.29
C VAL A 251 -9.48 -10.26 -18.81
N PHE A 252 -9.22 -9.08 -19.36
CA PHE A 252 -9.01 -8.88 -20.78
C PHE A 252 -7.57 -8.41 -21.01
N GLY A 253 -6.90 -9.06 -21.95
CA GLY A 253 -5.55 -8.69 -22.38
C GLY A 253 -5.54 -7.33 -23.09
N LYS A 254 -4.35 -6.85 -23.43
CA LYS A 254 -4.16 -5.62 -24.23
C LYS A 254 -4.82 -5.68 -25.62
N ASP A 255 -5.06 -6.88 -26.14
CA ASP A 255 -5.79 -7.15 -27.39
C ASP A 255 -7.32 -7.13 -27.21
N GLY A 256 -7.80 -6.98 -25.97
CA GLY A 256 -9.21 -7.01 -25.62
C GLY A 256 -9.82 -8.41 -25.55
N LEU A 257 -9.03 -9.46 -25.74
CA LEU A 257 -9.50 -10.85 -25.66
C LEU A 257 -9.53 -11.32 -24.21
N LEU A 258 -10.49 -12.20 -23.89
CA LEU A 258 -10.57 -12.83 -22.58
C LEU A 258 -9.31 -13.66 -22.32
N THR A 259 -8.65 -13.38 -21.20
CA THR A 259 -7.56 -14.19 -20.66
C THR A 259 -7.86 -14.56 -19.22
N ASN A 260 -7.36 -15.69 -18.75
CA ASN A 260 -7.59 -16.19 -17.40
C ASN A 260 -6.51 -15.74 -16.40
N HIS A 261 -5.60 -14.86 -16.81
CA HIS A 261 -4.51 -14.36 -15.98
C HIS A 261 -4.17 -12.91 -16.27
N ALA A 262 -3.49 -12.29 -15.31
CA ALA A 262 -2.74 -11.06 -15.51
C ALA A 262 -1.47 -11.06 -14.65
N GLU A 263 -0.44 -10.39 -15.13
CA GLU A 263 0.71 -10.00 -14.32
C GLU A 263 0.45 -8.60 -13.76
N LEU A 264 0.15 -8.53 -12.45
CA LEU A 264 -0.19 -7.28 -11.77
C LEU A 264 0.87 -6.84 -10.75
N ASP A 265 1.96 -7.59 -10.61
CA ASP A 265 2.98 -7.35 -9.58
C ASP A 265 4.42 -7.53 -10.11
N ASN A 266 4.61 -7.64 -11.42
CA ASN A 266 5.90 -7.91 -12.08
C ASN A 266 6.60 -9.19 -11.54
N ARG A 267 5.80 -10.18 -11.11
CA ARG A 267 6.25 -11.45 -10.52
C ARG A 267 5.52 -12.63 -11.16
N GLY A 268 5.26 -12.53 -12.46
CA GLY A 268 4.61 -13.57 -13.25
C GLY A 268 3.09 -13.62 -13.10
N ASP A 269 2.49 -14.48 -13.90
CA ASP A 269 1.04 -14.55 -14.07
C ASP A 269 0.30 -15.00 -12.81
N LYS A 270 -0.84 -14.36 -12.58
CA LYS A 270 -1.79 -14.71 -11.52
C LYS A 270 -3.14 -15.01 -12.16
N TYR A 271 -3.76 -16.13 -11.78
CA TYR A 271 -4.94 -16.66 -12.47
C TYR A 271 -6.25 -16.37 -11.74
N VAL A 272 -7.32 -16.13 -12.50
CA VAL A 272 -8.68 -16.01 -11.97
C VAL A 272 -9.23 -17.37 -11.49
N PRO A 273 -10.21 -17.37 -10.56
CA PRO A 273 -10.66 -16.23 -9.75
C PRO A 273 -9.72 -15.91 -8.59
N GLY A 274 -8.66 -16.71 -8.38
CA GLY A 274 -7.69 -16.57 -7.29
C GLY A 274 -7.06 -15.20 -7.15
N LEU A 275 -6.59 -14.66 -8.28
CA LEU A 275 -6.03 -13.32 -8.40
C LEU A 275 -6.97 -12.24 -7.84
N CYS A 276 -8.28 -12.41 -8.01
CA CYS A 276 -9.25 -11.42 -7.55
C CYS A 276 -9.69 -11.69 -6.11
N VAL A 277 -9.94 -12.96 -5.75
CA VAL A 277 -10.37 -13.40 -4.41
C VAL A 277 -9.38 -13.02 -3.29
N VAL A 278 -8.11 -12.80 -3.62
CA VAL A 278 -7.11 -12.35 -2.63
C VAL A 278 -7.43 -10.97 -2.05
N CYS A 279 -8.00 -10.06 -2.84
CA CYS A 279 -8.42 -8.72 -2.40
C CYS A 279 -9.94 -8.63 -2.19
N HIS A 280 -10.72 -9.30 -3.04
CA HIS A 280 -12.18 -9.17 -3.09
C HIS A 280 -12.93 -10.08 -2.12
N GLY A 281 -12.25 -10.77 -1.22
CA GLY A 281 -12.91 -11.69 -0.29
C GLY A 281 -13.38 -12.98 -0.97
N GLY A 282 -14.30 -13.69 -0.32
CA GLY A 282 -14.87 -14.93 -0.83
C GLY A 282 -14.09 -16.21 -0.52
N THR A 283 -14.64 -17.33 -0.98
CA THR A 283 -14.19 -18.69 -0.70
C THR A 283 -13.83 -19.41 -1.99
N LEU A 284 -12.68 -20.08 -1.97
CA LEU A 284 -12.25 -21.01 -3.02
C LEU A 284 -12.16 -22.41 -2.42
N PRO A 285 -12.51 -23.45 -3.19
CA PRO A 285 -12.31 -24.82 -2.77
C PRO A 285 -10.82 -25.09 -2.59
N THR A 286 -10.48 -25.90 -1.60
CA THR A 286 -9.10 -26.35 -1.35
C THR A 286 -8.63 -27.35 -2.41
N ASN A 287 -9.55 -28.13 -2.97
CA ASN A 287 -9.29 -29.06 -4.07
C ASN A 287 -9.63 -28.41 -5.41
N ILE A 288 -8.64 -28.34 -6.31
CA ILE A 288 -8.78 -27.73 -7.63
C ILE A 288 -9.78 -28.44 -8.55
N ASN A 289 -10.02 -29.73 -8.35
CA ASN A 289 -10.98 -30.48 -9.13
C ASN A 289 -12.44 -30.24 -8.67
N THR A 290 -12.64 -29.50 -7.58
CA THR A 290 -13.96 -29.11 -7.12
C THR A 290 -14.40 -27.87 -7.86
N ALA A 291 -15.42 -28.02 -8.71
CA ALA A 291 -16.05 -26.91 -9.39
C ALA A 291 -16.70 -25.95 -8.38
N ILE A 292 -16.60 -24.65 -8.63
CA ILE A 292 -17.41 -23.66 -7.91
C ILE A 292 -18.81 -23.68 -8.52
N PRO A 293 -19.87 -23.97 -7.75
CA PRO A 293 -21.23 -23.94 -8.26
C PRO A 293 -21.52 -22.59 -8.92
N ALA A 294 -21.88 -22.62 -10.22
CA ALA A 294 -22.11 -21.42 -11.03
C ALA A 294 -20.92 -20.42 -11.13
N GLY A 295 -19.73 -20.76 -10.61
CA GLY A 295 -18.64 -19.81 -10.45
C GLY A 295 -18.86 -18.77 -9.33
N ASN A 296 -19.83 -18.96 -8.43
CA ASN A 296 -20.03 -18.04 -7.31
C ASN A 296 -18.98 -18.26 -6.20
N THR A 297 -17.98 -17.38 -6.16
CA THR A 297 -16.94 -17.37 -5.11
C THR A 297 -17.35 -16.65 -3.84
N GLU A 298 -18.55 -16.07 -3.79
CA GLU A 298 -18.98 -15.17 -2.72
C GLU A 298 -18.03 -13.99 -2.51
N SER A 299 -17.42 -13.49 -3.59
CA SER A 299 -16.57 -12.29 -3.54
C SER A 299 -17.38 -11.00 -3.48
N ARG A 300 -16.71 -9.89 -3.18
CA ARG A 300 -17.27 -8.55 -2.99
C ARG A 300 -16.54 -7.51 -3.83
N PHE A 301 -17.19 -6.39 -4.11
CA PHE A 301 -16.52 -5.21 -4.66
C PHE A 301 -15.71 -4.54 -3.55
N ILE A 302 -14.56 -3.94 -3.88
CA ILE A 302 -13.73 -3.22 -2.91
C ILE A 302 -14.13 -1.74 -2.93
N PRO A 303 -14.48 -1.15 -1.78
CA PRO A 303 -14.73 0.30 -1.69
C PRO A 303 -13.50 1.12 -2.08
N PHE A 304 -13.73 2.28 -2.67
CA PHE A 304 -12.69 3.22 -3.09
C PHE A 304 -12.24 4.07 -1.89
N ASP A 305 -11.04 3.75 -1.40
CA ASP A 305 -10.36 4.39 -0.27
C ASP A 305 -9.35 5.42 -0.79
N LEU A 306 -9.77 6.69 -0.86
CA LEU A 306 -8.99 7.76 -1.46
C LEU A 306 -7.73 8.06 -0.66
N LYS A 307 -7.72 7.75 0.65
CA LYS A 307 -6.52 7.83 1.48
C LYS A 307 -5.48 6.80 1.03
N SER A 308 -5.88 5.56 0.75
CA SER A 308 -4.97 4.51 0.28
C SER A 308 -4.45 4.72 -1.15
N PHE A 309 -5.13 5.55 -1.95
CA PHE A 309 -4.65 5.94 -3.27
C PHE A 309 -3.49 6.94 -3.21
N ALA A 310 -3.23 7.55 -2.05
CA ALA A 310 -2.29 8.66 -1.90
C ALA A 310 -1.24 8.44 -0.78
N THR A 311 -0.02 8.04 -1.15
CA THR A 311 1.22 8.34 -0.38
C THR A 311 2.25 9.14 -1.19
N SER A 312 1.99 9.37 -2.47
CA SER A 312 2.41 10.60 -3.13
C SER A 312 1.18 11.51 -3.09
N PRO A 313 1.30 12.86 -3.02
CA PRO A 313 0.19 13.70 -3.47
C PRO A 313 -0.31 13.08 -4.78
N LEU A 314 -1.60 13.11 -5.08
CA LEU A 314 -2.02 12.90 -6.47
C LEU A 314 -1.11 13.83 -7.31
N LEU A 315 -0.12 13.22 -8.00
CA LEU A 315 1.27 13.71 -8.14
C LEU A 315 1.40 15.24 -8.30
N PRO A 316 2.39 15.91 -7.68
CA PRO A 316 2.79 17.24 -8.11
C PRO A 316 3.06 17.21 -9.63
N GLY A 317 2.18 17.84 -10.42
CA GLY A 317 2.24 17.80 -11.88
C GLY A 317 1.01 17.21 -12.58
N PHE A 318 0.03 16.63 -11.88
CA PHE A 318 -1.23 16.25 -12.52
C PHE A 318 -1.98 17.47 -13.08
N PRO A 319 -2.68 17.32 -14.22
CA PRO A 319 -3.67 18.28 -14.64
C PRO A 319 -4.70 18.51 -13.52
N ALA A 320 -5.07 19.76 -13.25
CA ALA A 320 -6.08 20.10 -12.24
C ALA A 320 -7.42 19.37 -12.45
N THR A 321 -7.68 18.87 -13.66
CA THR A 321 -8.85 18.04 -13.99
C THR A 321 -8.85 16.66 -13.34
N LEU A 322 -7.72 16.22 -12.76
CA LEU A 322 -7.53 14.90 -12.16
C LEU A 322 -7.11 14.96 -10.68
N ASP A 323 -7.12 16.15 -10.07
CA ASP A 323 -6.93 16.21 -8.62
C ASP A 323 -8.10 15.53 -7.88
N ARG A 324 -7.93 15.33 -6.57
CA ARG A 324 -8.95 14.69 -5.74
C ARG A 324 -10.28 15.43 -5.85
N ALA A 325 -10.24 16.75 -5.68
CA ALA A 325 -11.44 17.58 -5.60
C ALA A 325 -12.28 17.47 -6.88
N ALA A 326 -11.64 17.40 -8.05
CA ALA A 326 -12.31 17.21 -9.34
C ALA A 326 -12.97 15.83 -9.48
N GLN A 327 -12.48 14.82 -8.77
CA GLN A 327 -12.94 13.42 -8.91
C GLN A 327 -13.82 12.92 -7.76
N GLU A 328 -13.92 13.66 -6.64
CA GLU A 328 -14.69 13.27 -5.44
C GLU A 328 -16.13 12.82 -5.77
N GLU A 329 -16.86 13.57 -6.60
CA GLU A 329 -18.23 13.19 -6.96
C GLU A 329 -18.29 11.86 -7.74
N ASN A 330 -17.30 11.56 -8.58
CA ASN A 330 -17.22 10.27 -9.24
C ASN A 330 -16.86 9.15 -8.25
N PHE A 331 -15.89 9.37 -7.36
CA PHE A 331 -15.57 8.40 -6.32
C PHE A 331 -16.73 8.14 -5.36
N ARG A 332 -17.51 9.17 -5.01
CA ARG A 332 -18.76 9.03 -4.25
C ARG A 332 -19.73 8.12 -5.00
N LYS A 333 -19.98 8.34 -6.29
CA LYS A 333 -20.86 7.50 -7.11
C LYS A 333 -20.36 6.06 -7.23
N LEU A 334 -19.04 5.85 -7.35
CA LEU A 334 -18.44 4.53 -7.34
C LEU A 334 -18.71 3.80 -6.01
N ASN A 335 -18.49 4.47 -4.88
CA ASN A 335 -18.81 3.91 -3.56
C ASN A 335 -20.32 3.71 -3.33
N GLU A 336 -21.16 4.63 -3.79
CA GLU A 336 -22.62 4.51 -3.76
C GLU A 336 -23.09 3.28 -4.55
N GLY A 337 -22.50 3.04 -5.72
CA GLY A 337 -22.79 1.86 -6.54
C GLY A 337 -22.50 0.57 -5.80
N ILE A 338 -21.37 0.49 -5.11
CA ILE A 338 -21.03 -0.65 -4.24
C ILE A 338 -22.05 -0.79 -3.10
N TYR A 339 -22.35 0.31 -2.40
CA TYR A 339 -23.23 0.33 -1.24
C TYR A 339 -24.66 -0.11 -1.56
N LEU A 340 -25.25 0.39 -2.65
CA LEU A 340 -26.66 0.19 -2.98
C LEU A 340 -26.95 -0.98 -3.94
N PHE A 341 -26.02 -1.31 -4.84
CA PHE A 341 -26.30 -2.22 -5.97
C PHE A 341 -25.50 -3.52 -5.94
N THR A 342 -24.68 -3.74 -4.91
CA THR A 342 -23.96 -5.00 -4.69
C THR A 342 -24.41 -5.67 -3.39
N ALA A 343 -23.67 -6.69 -2.92
CA ALA A 343 -23.90 -7.33 -1.63
C ALA A 343 -22.76 -7.03 -0.64
N PRO A 344 -22.53 -5.76 -0.23
CA PRO A 344 -21.41 -5.42 0.64
C PRO A 344 -21.54 -6.08 2.02
N THR A 345 -20.40 -6.35 2.67
CA THR A 345 -20.35 -6.80 4.06
C THR A 345 -20.79 -5.68 5.01
N ASP A 346 -21.12 -6.01 6.26
CA ASP A 346 -21.45 -4.99 7.26
C ASP A 346 -20.27 -4.07 7.55
N ALA A 347 -19.04 -4.60 7.51
CA ALA A 347 -17.81 -3.81 7.61
C ALA A 347 -17.67 -2.80 6.46
N GLN A 348 -17.98 -3.21 5.22
CA GLN A 348 -17.96 -2.31 4.06
C GLN A 348 -19.01 -1.21 4.18
N LYS A 349 -20.24 -1.55 4.61
CA LYS A 349 -21.31 -0.56 4.82
C LYS A 349 -20.91 0.46 5.87
N ALA A 350 -20.46 0.00 7.05
CA ALA A 350 -20.06 0.87 8.14
C ALA A 350 -18.90 1.80 7.74
N LEU A 351 -17.95 1.30 6.93
CA LEU A 351 -16.85 2.12 6.43
C LEU A 351 -17.31 3.18 5.41
N ILE A 352 -18.15 2.81 4.45
CA ILE A 352 -18.71 3.77 3.47
C ILE A 352 -19.57 4.83 4.18
N GLU A 353 -20.39 4.43 5.15
CA GLU A 353 -21.19 5.36 5.96
C GLU A 353 -20.29 6.33 6.74
N ALA A 354 -19.22 5.83 7.37
CA ALA A 354 -18.26 6.67 8.07
C ALA A 354 -17.57 7.68 7.13
N TRP A 355 -17.22 7.25 5.92
CA TRP A 355 -16.60 8.11 4.91
C TRP A 355 -17.51 9.21 4.38
N TYR A 356 -18.81 8.96 4.28
CA TYR A 356 -19.76 9.87 3.64
C TYR A 356 -20.91 10.24 4.57
N ASP A 357 -20.62 10.84 5.72
CA ASP A 357 -21.63 11.35 6.66
C ASP A 357 -22.27 12.66 6.15
N PRO A 358 -23.61 12.78 6.02
CA PRO A 358 -24.65 11.87 6.53
C PRO A 358 -25.12 10.77 5.56
N SER A 359 -24.74 10.82 4.27
CA SER A 359 -24.98 9.69 3.36
C SER A 359 -24.10 9.74 2.11
N VAL A 360 -23.61 8.57 1.67
CA VAL A 360 -22.97 8.39 0.35
C VAL A 360 -23.89 8.75 -0.81
N SER A 361 -25.21 8.73 -0.61
CA SER A 361 -26.19 9.07 -1.65
C SER A 361 -26.44 10.56 -1.83
N ASN A 362 -25.86 11.42 -0.99
CA ASN A 362 -26.00 12.87 -1.14
C ASN A 362 -25.04 13.40 -2.21
N PRO A 363 -25.53 14.01 -3.30
CA PRO A 363 -24.66 14.58 -4.33
C PRO A 363 -23.70 15.63 -3.74
N GLY A 364 -22.43 15.59 -4.17
CA GLY A 364 -21.39 16.49 -3.70
C GLY A 364 -20.77 16.13 -2.33
N GLN A 365 -21.22 15.04 -1.69
CA GLN A 365 -20.59 14.57 -0.46
C GLN A 365 -19.17 14.06 -0.75
N THR A 366 -18.18 14.58 -0.03
CA THR A 366 -16.78 14.17 -0.16
C THR A 366 -16.40 13.13 0.88
N GLN A 367 -15.45 12.24 0.55
CA GLN A 367 -14.93 11.26 1.49
C GLN A 367 -14.17 11.93 2.64
N GLN A 368 -14.51 11.55 3.88
CA GLN A 368 -13.86 12.01 5.11
C GLN A 368 -12.76 11.04 5.54
N ASP A 369 -11.52 11.27 5.13
CA ASP A 369 -10.37 10.35 5.37
C ASP A 369 -10.09 10.04 6.84
N ALA A 370 -10.39 11.00 7.72
CA ALA A 370 -10.15 10.89 9.14
C ALA A 370 -11.18 10.00 9.85
N ASN A 371 -12.33 9.73 9.20
CA ASN A 371 -13.38 8.91 9.75
C ASN A 371 -13.00 7.42 9.63
N ILE A 372 -13.36 6.68 10.66
CA ILE A 372 -13.07 5.25 10.82
C ILE A 372 -14.37 4.51 11.14
N PRO A 373 -14.44 3.18 10.95
CA PRO A 373 -15.63 2.42 11.31
C PRO A 373 -16.00 2.60 12.78
N PHE A 374 -17.31 2.72 13.05
CA PHE A 374 -17.85 3.06 14.37
C PHE A 374 -17.41 2.13 15.51
N ASN A 375 -17.08 0.87 15.20
CA ASN A 375 -16.71 -0.12 16.20
C ASN A 375 -15.27 0.01 16.72
N TRP A 376 -14.42 0.82 16.09
CA TRP A 376 -13.08 1.17 16.59
C TRP A 376 -13.15 2.31 17.61
N THR A 377 -13.68 2.00 18.79
CA THR A 377 -13.93 2.98 19.87
C THR A 377 -12.75 3.15 20.82
N GLY A 378 -12.61 4.33 21.42
CA GLY A 378 -11.52 4.65 22.35
C GLY A 378 -10.26 5.17 21.66
N ASN A 379 -9.50 6.04 22.35
CA ASN A 379 -8.42 6.79 21.71
C ASN A 379 -7.29 5.90 21.17
N ALA A 380 -6.89 4.84 21.90
CA ALA A 380 -5.78 3.97 21.49
C ALA A 380 -6.15 3.07 20.30
N ASP A 381 -7.30 2.40 20.36
CA ASP A 381 -7.78 1.53 19.27
C ASP A 381 -8.07 2.34 18.00
N ALA A 382 -8.71 3.53 18.13
CA ALA A 382 -8.95 4.43 17.01
C ALA A 382 -7.65 4.93 16.36
N GLN A 383 -6.62 5.23 17.16
CA GLN A 383 -5.32 5.64 16.65
C GLN A 383 -4.61 4.49 15.93
N PHE A 384 -4.56 3.30 16.54
CA PHE A 384 -3.99 2.11 15.90
C PHE A 384 -4.65 1.79 14.57
N TYR A 385 -5.98 1.91 14.49
CA TYR A 385 -6.69 1.73 13.23
C TYR A 385 -6.22 2.71 12.16
N LYS A 386 -6.12 4.00 12.48
CA LYS A 386 -5.70 5.05 11.53
C LYS A 386 -4.28 4.87 11.02
N ASP A 387 -3.42 4.37 11.90
CA ASP A 387 -1.98 4.27 11.69
C ASP A 387 -1.55 2.97 11.00
N VAL A 388 -2.26 1.86 11.25
CA VAL A 388 -1.88 0.53 10.76
C VAL A 388 -2.98 -0.08 9.90
N VAL A 389 -4.17 -0.31 10.48
CA VAL A 389 -5.23 -1.10 9.81
C VAL A 389 -5.71 -0.39 8.54
N ALA A 390 -5.99 0.92 8.64
CA ALA A 390 -6.42 1.76 7.52
C ALA A 390 -5.38 1.87 6.41
N VAL A 391 -4.10 1.77 6.74
CA VAL A 391 -2.98 1.98 5.82
C VAL A 391 -2.68 0.70 5.04
N SER A 392 -2.52 -0.42 5.76
CA SER A 392 -1.94 -1.64 5.17
C SER A 392 -2.88 -2.85 5.11
N CYS A 393 -4.02 -2.82 5.81
CA CYS A 393 -4.91 -3.99 5.92
C CYS A 393 -6.29 -3.78 5.26
N ARG A 394 -6.89 -2.61 5.49
CA ARG A 394 -8.30 -2.30 5.24
C ARG A 394 -8.75 -2.52 3.80
N SER A 395 -7.89 -2.17 2.83
CA SER A 395 -8.21 -2.24 1.39
C SER A 395 -8.68 -3.63 0.95
N CYS A 396 -8.17 -4.69 1.56
CA CYS A 396 -8.58 -6.07 1.26
C CYS A 396 -9.48 -6.63 2.36
N HIS A 397 -9.16 -6.34 3.63
CA HIS A 397 -9.82 -6.98 4.76
C HIS A 397 -11.29 -6.60 4.88
N THR A 398 -11.69 -5.36 4.59
CA THR A 398 -13.12 -4.98 4.65
C THR A 398 -14.03 -5.83 3.77
N SER A 399 -13.51 -6.36 2.66
CA SER A 399 -14.23 -7.26 1.74
C SER A 399 -14.31 -8.71 2.23
N ARG A 400 -13.64 -9.06 3.33
CA ARG A 400 -13.70 -10.37 3.98
C ARG A 400 -14.94 -10.47 4.86
N GLN A 401 -15.28 -11.70 5.24
CA GLN A 401 -16.27 -11.96 6.29
C GLN A 401 -15.58 -11.98 7.65
N PHE A 402 -16.35 -11.71 8.71
CA PHE A 402 -15.93 -11.94 10.09
C PHE A 402 -15.31 -13.35 10.25
N PRO A 403 -14.19 -13.48 10.99
CA PRO A 403 -13.47 -12.43 11.73
C PRO A 403 -12.41 -11.64 10.94
N LEU A 404 -12.18 -11.96 9.66
CA LEU A 404 -11.10 -11.35 8.87
C LEU A 404 -11.44 -9.96 8.31
N ASP A 405 -12.60 -9.40 8.65
CA ASP A 405 -13.07 -8.11 8.14
C ASP A 405 -12.45 -6.88 8.83
N PHE A 406 -11.85 -7.10 10.01
CA PHE A 406 -11.23 -6.08 10.85
C PHE A 406 -12.17 -4.89 11.14
N ASN A 407 -13.47 -5.18 11.25
CA ASN A 407 -14.46 -4.15 11.53
C ASN A 407 -14.33 -3.60 12.96
N ASP A 408 -13.73 -4.35 13.88
CA ASP A 408 -13.52 -3.96 15.28
C ASP A 408 -12.19 -4.48 15.88
N PRO A 409 -11.73 -3.93 17.01
CA PRO A 409 -10.50 -4.35 17.68
C PRO A 409 -10.42 -5.84 18.03
N THR A 410 -11.54 -6.47 18.38
CA THR A 410 -11.60 -7.89 18.79
C THR A 410 -11.37 -8.79 17.59
N SER A 411 -11.98 -8.47 16.46
CA SER A 411 -11.77 -9.20 15.20
C SER A 411 -10.30 -9.18 14.77
N PHE A 412 -9.60 -8.04 14.94
CA PHE A 412 -8.16 -7.94 14.67
C PHE A 412 -7.32 -8.73 15.68
N LYS A 413 -7.55 -8.55 16.99
CA LYS A 413 -6.78 -9.19 18.07
C LYS A 413 -6.99 -10.70 18.14
N GLY A 414 -8.11 -11.21 17.62
CA GLY A 414 -8.42 -12.64 17.57
C GLY A 414 -7.68 -13.42 16.47
N GLU A 415 -7.09 -12.73 15.49
CA GLU A 415 -6.39 -13.35 14.38
C GLU A 415 -4.89 -13.56 14.68
N PRO A 416 -4.22 -14.51 14.00
CA PRO A 416 -2.81 -14.80 14.20
C PRO A 416 -1.91 -13.75 13.50
N ILE A 417 -2.09 -12.47 13.84
CA ILE A 417 -1.40 -11.33 13.22
C ILE A 417 0.12 -11.43 13.40
N GLU A 418 0.60 -11.79 14.59
CA GLU A 418 2.02 -12.01 14.86
C GLU A 418 2.62 -13.02 13.86
N PHE A 419 1.97 -14.17 13.70
CA PHE A 419 2.43 -15.19 12.76
C PHE A 419 2.36 -14.69 11.31
N ALA A 420 1.23 -14.12 10.89
CA ALA A 420 1.00 -13.77 9.49
C ALA A 420 1.86 -12.60 9.02
N VAL A 421 2.06 -11.58 9.85
CA VAL A 421 2.81 -10.36 9.51
C VAL A 421 4.27 -10.50 9.95
N CYS A 422 4.48 -10.80 11.23
CA CYS A 422 5.81 -10.65 11.85
C CYS A 422 6.69 -11.88 11.70
N GLN A 423 6.15 -13.10 11.60
CA GLN A 423 6.96 -14.34 11.58
C GLN A 423 6.97 -15.08 10.24
N SER A 424 5.95 -14.94 9.39
CA SER A 424 5.86 -15.73 8.14
C SER A 424 5.85 -14.91 6.86
N GLY A 425 5.73 -13.58 6.95
CA GLY A 425 5.73 -12.68 5.79
C GLY A 425 4.54 -12.90 4.86
N GLN A 426 3.49 -13.57 5.33
CA GLN A 426 2.29 -13.88 4.55
C GLN A 426 1.37 -12.67 4.38
N MET A 427 1.52 -11.64 5.20
CA MET A 427 0.74 -10.41 5.14
C MET A 427 1.64 -9.18 5.26
N PRO A 428 1.27 -8.05 4.61
CA PRO A 428 0.25 -7.92 3.56
C PRO A 428 0.52 -8.79 2.31
N GLN A 429 -0.52 -9.18 1.57
CA GLN A 429 -0.43 -10.06 0.39
C GLN A 429 -0.12 -9.34 -0.93
N SER A 430 -0.17 -8.01 -0.93
CA SER A 430 0.39 -7.18 -1.99
C SER A 430 1.84 -6.83 -1.62
N PHE A 431 2.74 -6.92 -2.59
CA PHE A 431 4.14 -6.52 -2.39
C PHE A 431 4.26 -5.03 -2.04
N VAL A 432 3.50 -4.17 -2.70
CA VAL A 432 3.52 -2.72 -2.46
C VAL A 432 3.05 -2.44 -1.04
N ALA A 433 1.91 -3.01 -0.63
CA ALA A 433 1.39 -2.86 0.73
C ALA A 433 2.40 -3.35 1.77
N TRP A 434 3.01 -4.52 1.53
CA TRP A 434 4.03 -5.07 2.42
C TRP A 434 5.28 -4.20 2.49
N ARG A 435 5.79 -3.73 1.35
CA ARG A 435 6.95 -2.85 1.28
C ARG A 435 6.66 -1.55 2.05
N ASN A 436 5.51 -0.94 1.83
CA ASN A 436 5.11 0.30 2.49
C ASN A 436 4.97 0.10 4.00
N PHE A 437 4.36 -1.01 4.43
CA PHE A 437 4.24 -1.39 5.84
C PHE A 437 5.62 -1.47 6.52
N TRP A 438 6.60 -2.15 5.92
CA TRP A 438 7.93 -2.29 6.49
C TRP A 438 8.82 -1.03 6.34
N HIS A 439 8.52 -0.16 5.37
CA HIS A 439 9.18 1.14 5.22
C HIS A 439 8.50 2.28 5.99
N SER A 440 7.40 2.02 6.69
CA SER A 440 6.71 3.02 7.50
C SER A 440 7.63 3.58 8.59
N THR A 441 7.51 4.87 8.89
CA THR A 441 8.39 5.54 9.89
C THR A 441 7.65 6.40 10.90
N SER A 442 6.42 6.83 10.61
CA SER A 442 5.67 7.73 11.49
C SER A 442 4.15 7.41 11.48
N PRO A 443 3.70 6.48 12.33
CA PRO A 443 4.54 5.56 13.12
C PRO A 443 5.15 4.45 12.26
N HIS A 444 6.12 3.72 12.82
CA HIS A 444 6.54 2.46 12.23
C HIS A 444 5.46 1.40 12.52
N GLU A 445 4.75 0.95 11.49
CA GLU A 445 3.57 0.08 11.58
C GLU A 445 3.90 -1.27 12.25
N ALA A 446 5.07 -1.85 11.95
CA ALA A 446 5.50 -3.12 12.55
C ALA A 446 5.67 -3.01 14.08
N SER A 447 6.37 -1.98 14.56
CA SER A 447 6.47 -1.72 16.01
C SER A 447 5.12 -1.34 16.63
N SER A 448 4.24 -0.71 15.86
CA SER A 448 2.88 -0.41 16.33
C SER A 448 2.06 -1.68 16.55
N ILE A 449 2.23 -2.72 15.71
CA ILE A 449 1.63 -4.05 15.93
C ILE A 449 2.18 -4.69 17.21
N GLU A 450 3.50 -4.68 17.43
CA GLU A 450 4.10 -5.23 18.66
C GLU A 450 3.49 -4.61 19.91
N GLN A 451 3.43 -3.28 19.95
CA GLN A 451 2.90 -2.53 21.09
C GLN A 451 1.41 -2.82 21.29
N TYR A 452 0.62 -2.76 20.22
CA TYR A 452 -0.82 -2.92 20.29
C TYR A 452 -1.26 -4.32 20.71
N LEU A 453 -0.52 -5.35 20.27
CA LEU A 453 -0.76 -6.75 20.64
C LEU A 453 0.01 -7.18 21.88
N SER A 454 0.78 -6.28 22.49
CA SER A 454 1.62 -6.57 23.66
C SER A 454 2.60 -7.73 23.41
N LEU A 455 3.18 -7.78 22.20
CA LEU A 455 4.21 -8.72 21.82
C LEU A 455 5.54 -8.34 22.48
N GLY A 456 6.46 -9.31 22.56
CA GLY A 456 7.83 -9.04 22.99
C GLY A 456 8.50 -7.99 22.10
N ALA A 457 9.35 -7.14 22.68
CA ALA A 457 10.12 -6.18 21.90
C ALA A 457 11.03 -6.93 20.90
N GLY A 458 10.93 -6.58 19.62
CA GLY A 458 11.70 -7.20 18.56
C GLY A 458 11.03 -8.43 17.93
N THR A 459 9.79 -8.74 18.27
CA THR A 459 8.97 -9.78 17.62
C THR A 459 8.67 -9.46 16.14
N CYS A 460 8.51 -8.19 15.77
CA CYS A 460 8.18 -7.72 14.43
C CYS A 460 9.32 -6.91 13.82
N VAL A 461 10.52 -7.51 13.75
CA VAL A 461 11.66 -6.97 12.99
C VAL A 461 11.78 -7.57 11.59
N GLY A 462 10.97 -8.58 11.30
CA GLY A 462 10.95 -9.31 10.04
C GLY A 462 10.58 -10.78 10.27
N PRO A 463 9.97 -11.44 9.26
CA PRO A 463 9.67 -12.88 9.30
C PRO A 463 10.89 -13.80 9.17
#